data_AF-A0A481U9L2-F1
#
_entry.id   AF-A0A481U9L2-F1
#
_cell.length_a   1.000
_cell.length_b   1.000
_cell.length_c   1.000
_cell.angle_alpha   90.00
_cell.angle_beta   90.00
_cell.angle_gamma   90.00
#
_symmetry.space_group_name_H-M   'P 1'
#
loop_
_entity.id
_entity.type
_entity.pdbx_description
1 polymer ?
#
loop_
_entity_poly.entity_id
_entity_poly.type
_entity_poly.pdbx_seq_one_letter_code
_entity_poly.pdbx_strand_id
1 'polypeptide(L)' 'MAVPKKRTSMSKKHIRRNLWKKKGSLAAVKAFSLAKSVSTGQSKSFFVGQKNFFKNLN' A
#
# COMPACT_ATOMS: atom_id res chain seq x y z
N MET A 1 31.99 -2.81 18.03
CA MET A 1 30.55 -2.77 17.67
C MET A 1 29.75 -3.34 18.83
N ALA A 2 28.57 -2.78 19.13
CA ALA A 2 27.72 -3.31 20.20
C ALA A 2 27.07 -4.63 19.77
N VAL A 3 27.13 -5.65 20.64
CA VAL A 3 26.57 -6.99 20.40
C VAL A 3 25.40 -7.23 21.36
N PRO A 4 24.25 -7.76 20.89
CA PRO A 4 23.14 -8.06 21.77
C PRO A 4 23.49 -9.18 22.75
N LYS A 5 23.38 -8.92 24.06
CA LYS A 5 23.70 -9.90 25.10
C LYS A 5 22.70 -11.07 25.15
N LYS A 6 21.45 -10.82 24.77
CA LYS A 6 20.34 -11.79 24.80
C LYS A 6 19.44 -11.61 23.58
N ARG A 7 18.77 -12.69 23.17
CA ARG A 7 17.76 -12.62 22.10
C ARG A 7 16.53 -11.84 22.57
N THR A 8 15.87 -11.16 21.63
CA THR A 8 14.56 -10.56 21.90
C THR A 8 13.52 -11.65 22.14
N SER A 9 12.65 -11.45 23.13
CA SER A 9 11.49 -12.35 23.34
C SER A 9 10.59 -12.37 22.10
N MET A 10 9.82 -13.45 21.95
CA MET A 10 8.92 -13.59 20.80
C MET A 10 7.91 -12.45 20.73
N SER A 11 7.24 -12.14 21.84
CA SER A 11 6.30 -11.00 21.91
C SER A 11 6.92 -9.69 21.40
N LYS A 12 8.12 -9.31 21.89
CA LYS A 12 8.81 -8.08 21.46
C LYS A 12 9.16 -8.10 19.97
N LYS A 13 9.56 -9.24 19.42
CA LYS A 13 9.80 -9.42 17.98
C LYS A 13 8.50 -9.24 17.18
N HIS A 14 7.39 -9.86 17.60
CA HIS A 14 6.10 -9.76 16.92
C HIS A 14 5.56 -8.33 16.91
N ILE A 15 5.64 -7.60 18.03
CA ILE A 15 5.22 -6.20 18.12
C ILE A 15 5.96 -5.33 17.09
N ARG A 16 7.28 -5.45 17.01
CA ARG A 16 8.09 -4.70 16.02
C ARG A 16 7.68 -5.01 14.58
N ARG A 17 7.44 -6.28 14.24
CA ARG A 17 6.96 -6.65 12.90
C ARG A 17 5.56 -6.13 12.60
N ASN A 18 4.67 -6.15 13.60
CA ASN A 18 3.29 -5.66 13.44
C ASN A 18 3.26 -4.15 13.17
N LEU A 19 4.13 -3.37 13.81
CA LEU A 19 4.28 -1.94 13.52
C LEU A 19 4.71 -1.68 12.07
N TRP A 20 5.59 -2.52 11.52
CA TRP A 20 5.98 -2.44 10.10
C TRP A 20 4.80 -2.81 9.18
N LYS A 21 4.08 -3.89 9.48
CA LYS A 21 2.89 -4.33 8.71
C LYS A 21 1.75 -3.31 8.72
N LYS A 22 1.54 -2.60 9.83
CA LYS A 22 0.50 -1.57 9.98
C LYS A 22 0.67 -0.40 9.00
N LYS A 23 1.90 -0.11 8.55
CA LYS A 23 2.13 0.91 7.52
C LYS A 23 1.53 0.49 6.17
N GLY A 24 1.64 -0.79 5.82
CA GLY A 24 1.07 -1.34 4.59
C GLY A 24 -0.46 -1.31 4.59
N SER A 25 -1.11 -1.63 5.71
CA SER A 25 -2.57 -1.55 5.80
C SER A 25 -3.09 -0.13 5.61
N LEU A 26 -2.38 0.88 6.14
CA LEU A 26 -2.76 2.29 5.94
C LEU A 26 -2.62 2.70 4.46
N ALA A 27 -1.56 2.25 3.79
CA ALA A 27 -1.38 2.51 2.36
C ALA A 27 -2.49 1.85 1.52
N ALA A 28 -2.91 0.63 1.87
CA ALA A 28 -3.97 -0.08 1.18
C ALA A 28 -5.32 0.65 1.25
N VAL A 29 -5.68 1.21 2.42
CA VAL A 29 -6.92 2.00 2.58
C VAL A 29 -6.92 3.23 1.67
N LYS A 30 -5.80 3.96 1.63
CA LYS A 30 -5.66 5.13 0.76
C LYS A 30 -5.73 4.74 -0.72
N ALA A 31 -5.05 3.67 -1.12
CA ALA A 31 -5.07 3.16 -2.48
C ALA A 31 -6.47 2.71 -2.92
N PHE A 32 -7.23 2.06 -2.04
CA PHE A 32 -8.59 1.62 -2.33
C PHE A 32 -9.54 2.80 -2.53
N SER A 33 -9.50 3.79 -1.64
CA SER A 33 -10.28 5.03 -1.78
C SER A 33 -9.94 5.75 -3.09
N LEU A 34 -8.66 5.84 -3.43
CA LEU A 34 -8.20 6.43 -4.68
C LEU A 34 -8.72 5.66 -5.90
N ALA A 35 -8.60 4.33 -5.91
CA ALA A 35 -9.08 3.49 -7.01
C ALA A 35 -10.58 3.68 -7.27
N LYS A 36 -11.39 3.78 -6.21
CA LYS A 36 -12.82 4.09 -6.33
C LYS A 36 -13.06 5.47 -6.95
N SER A 37 -12.32 6.49 -6.51
CA SER A 37 -12.43 7.85 -7.06
C SER A 37 -12.01 7.94 -8.53
N VAL A 38 -11.02 7.14 -8.96
CA VAL A 38 -10.62 7.05 -10.36
C VAL A 38 -11.65 6.30 -11.19
N SER A 39 -12.24 5.22 -10.64
CA SER A 39 -13.19 4.37 -11.38
C SER A 39 -14.47 5.09 -11.82
N THR A 40 -14.90 6.14 -11.09
CA THR A 40 -16.09 6.91 -11.45
C THR A 40 -15.86 7.91 -12.57
N GLY A 41 -14.60 8.25 -12.89
CA GLY A 41 -14.25 9.19 -13.96
C GLY A 41 -14.72 10.64 -13.76
N GLN A 42 -15.30 10.97 -12.60
CA GLN A 42 -15.83 12.31 -12.31
C GLN A 42 -14.79 13.25 -11.68
N SER A 43 -13.66 12.70 -11.20
CA SER A 43 -12.60 13.44 -10.54
C SER A 43 -11.75 14.22 -11.57
N LYS A 44 -11.80 15.55 -11.50
CA LYS A 44 -11.07 16.46 -12.42
C LYS A 44 -9.65 16.80 -11.97
N SER A 45 -9.28 16.46 -10.73
CA SER A 45 -7.99 16.81 -10.13
C SER A 45 -6.86 15.81 -10.40
N PHE A 46 -7.18 14.57 -10.78
CA PHE A 46 -6.20 13.51 -11.03
C PHE A 46 -6.33 13.02 -12.47
N PHE A 47 -5.21 13.02 -13.20
CA PHE A 47 -5.15 12.48 -14.56
C PHE A 47 -4.51 11.08 -14.53
N VAL A 48 -5.25 10.07 -15.00
CA VAL A 48 -4.72 8.72 -15.19
C VAL A 48 -4.60 8.49 -16.69
N GLY A 49 -3.36 8.31 -17.17
CA GLY A 49 -3.12 8.00 -18.57
C GLY A 49 -3.75 6.65 -18.93
N GLN A 50 -4.89 6.68 -19.63
CA GLN A 50 -5.55 5.48 -20.13
C GLN A 50 -4.70 4.89 -21.26
N LYS A 51 -3.97 3.81 -20.98
CA LYS A 51 -3.40 2.96 -22.02
C LYS A 51 -4.56 2.23 -22.68
N ASN A 52 -4.92 2.65 -23.88
CA ASN A 52 -5.90 1.98 -24.72
C ASN A 52 -5.33 0.64 -25.19
N PHE A 53 -5.33 -0.38 -24.31
CA PHE A 53 -4.83 -1.71 -24.65
C PHE A 53 -5.79 -2.46 -25.60
N PHE A 54 -7.07 -2.08 -25.61
CA PHE A 54 -8.14 -2.68 -26.41
C PHE A 54 -8.72 -1.74 -27.47
N LYS A 55 -7.89 -0.94 -28.16
CA LYS A 55 -8.36 -0.11 -29.28
C LYS A 55 -8.20 -0.75 -30.67
N ASN A 56 -7.66 -1.97 -30.76
CA ASN A 56 -7.40 -2.66 -32.03
C ASN A 56 -7.98 -4.09 -32.04
N LEU A 57 -9.24 -4.25 -31.64
CA LEU A 57 -10.02 -5.44 -31.97
C LEU A 57 -11.23 -4.96 -32.77
N ASN A 58 -10.99 -4.76 -34.07
CA ASN A 58 -12.03 -4.89 -35.09
C ASN A 58 -12.28 -6.38 -35.31
#